data_AF-A0A9D9Q3E4-F1
#
_entry.id   AF-A0A9D9Q3E4-F1
#
_cell.length_a   1.000
_cell.length_b   1.000
_cell.length_c   1.000
_cell.angle_alpha   90.00
_cell.angle_beta   90.00
_cell.angle_gamma   90.00
#
_symmetry.space_group_name_H-M   'P 1'
#
loop_
_entity.id
_entity.type
_entity.pdbx_description
1 polymer ?
#
loop_
_entity_poly.entity_id
_entity_poly.type
_entity_poly.pdbx_seq_one_letter_code
_entity_poly.pdbx_strand_id
1 'polypeptide(L)'
;KPFKIPENALDLRGKASMTESAEILRRASYLVCGCSAPLHLAVAVRTPILALYGSTSKTKWVPKKGAVCIQHNFSCSPCDRWYGRDCGNKAPCMKAITVDEVVEGFYELVKLYPNGVIEE
;
A
#
# COMPACT_ATOMS: atom_id res chain seq x y z
N LYS A 1 -11.32 -3.03 -20.26
CA LYS A 1 -10.16 -2.65 -21.10
C LYS A 1 -8.89 -3.06 -20.36
N PRO A 2 -7.92 -3.72 -21.01
CA PRO A 2 -6.63 -3.96 -20.36
C PRO A 2 -6.00 -2.61 -20.02
N PHE A 3 -5.48 -2.49 -18.80
CA PHE A 3 -4.75 -1.31 -18.36
C PHE A 3 -3.45 -1.20 -19.18
N LYS A 4 -3.26 -0.08 -19.89
CA LYS A 4 -2.03 0.20 -20.64
C LYS A 4 -0.98 0.71 -19.65
N ILE A 5 0.13 -0.01 -19.55
CA ILE A 5 1.27 0.39 -18.72
C ILE A 5 1.94 1.61 -19.37
N PRO A 6 2.21 2.69 -18.60
CA PRO A 6 2.96 3.85 -19.09
C PRO A 6 4.37 3.46 -19.60
N GLU A 7 4.93 4.23 -20.52
CA GLU A 7 6.27 3.96 -21.09
C GLU A 7 7.39 4.03 -20.04
N ASN A 8 7.19 4.81 -18.99
CA ASN A 8 8.10 4.95 -17.85
C ASN A 8 7.81 3.96 -16.71
N ALA A 9 7.04 2.90 -16.96
CA ALA A 9 6.71 1.89 -15.95
C ALA A 9 7.08 0.48 -16.42
N LEU A 10 7.62 -0.31 -15.50
CA LEU A 10 7.97 -1.71 -15.73
C LEU A 10 6.89 -2.63 -15.15
N ASP A 11 6.29 -3.48 -15.99
CA ASP A 11 5.32 -4.48 -15.54
C ASP A 11 6.00 -5.79 -15.14
N LEU A 12 6.10 -6.03 -13.82
CA LEU A 12 6.69 -7.22 -13.21
C LEU A 12 5.65 -8.23 -12.68
N ARG A 13 4.35 -8.03 -12.95
CA ARG A 13 3.30 -8.92 -12.43
C ARG A 13 3.47 -10.34 -12.97
N GLY A 14 3.56 -11.31 -12.07
CA GLY A 14 3.76 -12.72 -12.42
C GLY A 14 5.13 -13.04 -13.04
N LYS A 15 6.08 -12.10 -12.98
CA LYS A 15 7.43 -12.24 -13.56
C LYS A 15 8.56 -12.32 -12.53
N ALA A 16 8.21 -12.29 -11.24
CA ALA A 16 9.15 -12.38 -10.13
C ALA A 16 8.65 -13.40 -9.11
N SER A 17 9.56 -14.22 -8.61
CA SER A 17 9.37 -15.03 -7.41
C SER A 17 9.21 -14.15 -6.17
N MET A 18 8.89 -14.76 -5.03
CA MET A 18 8.75 -14.06 -3.76
C MET A 18 10.06 -13.37 -3.33
N THR A 19 11.19 -14.07 -3.48
CA THR A 19 12.53 -13.55 -3.14
C THR A 19 12.96 -12.45 -4.10
N GLU A 20 12.70 -12.60 -5.41
CA GLU A 20 12.97 -11.53 -6.38
C GLU A 20 12.10 -10.30 -6.11
N SER A 21 10.83 -10.49 -5.73
CA SER A 21 9.94 -9.38 -5.34
C SER A 21 10.49 -8.62 -4.13
N ALA A 22 11.04 -9.34 -3.14
CA ALA A 22 11.69 -8.72 -1.99
C ALA A 22 12.94 -7.92 -2.39
N GLU A 23 13.78 -8.45 -3.29
CA GLU A 23 14.97 -7.73 -3.79
C GLU A 23 14.61 -6.50 -4.62
N ILE A 24 13.54 -6.57 -5.43
CA ILE A 24 12.99 -5.41 -6.14
C ILE A 24 12.56 -4.33 -5.15
N LEU A 25 11.81 -4.71 -4.12
CA LEU A 25 11.36 -3.78 -3.08
C LEU A 25 12.56 -3.18 -2.32
N ARG A 26 13.58 -3.97 -1.98
CA ARG A 26 14.80 -3.51 -1.32
C ARG A 26 15.53 -2.43 -2.12
N ARG A 27 15.45 -2.48 -3.45
CA ARG A 27 16.05 -1.49 -4.36
C ARG A 27 15.12 -0.31 -4.65
N ALA A 28 13.84 -0.42 -4.37
CA ALA A 28 12.90 0.67 -4.51
C ALA A 28 13.05 1.66 -3.35
N SER A 29 12.95 2.96 -3.65
CA SER A 29 13.00 4.00 -2.61
C SER A 29 11.73 4.06 -1.77
N TYR A 30 10.58 3.71 -2.35
CA TYR A 30 9.27 3.77 -1.69
C TYR A 30 8.33 2.72 -2.30
N LEU A 31 7.38 2.25 -1.50
CA LEU A 31 6.27 1.40 -1.95
C LEU A 31 4.93 2.12 -1.75
N VAL A 32 4.12 2.23 -2.79
CA VAL A 32 2.70 2.60 -2.68
C VAL A 32 1.86 1.36 -2.94
N CYS A 33 1.07 0.89 -1.97
CA CYS A 33 0.30 -0.34 -2.12
C CYS A 33 -0.98 -0.38 -1.29
N GLY A 34 -1.91 -1.27 -1.66
CA GLY A 34 -2.99 -1.66 -0.77
C GLY A 34 -2.52 -2.62 0.33
N CYS A 35 -3.38 -2.89 1.31
CA CYS A 35 -3.14 -3.90 2.36
C CYS A 35 -3.03 -5.33 1.78
N SER A 36 -1.83 -5.73 1.38
CA SER A 36 -1.54 -7.00 0.70
C SER A 36 -0.09 -7.46 0.95
N ALA A 37 0.29 -8.65 0.46
CA ALA A 37 1.61 -9.25 0.72
C ALA A 37 2.84 -8.34 0.46
N PRO A 38 2.90 -7.51 -0.59
CA PRO A 38 4.03 -6.59 -0.83
C PRO A 38 4.32 -5.65 0.34
N LEU A 39 3.30 -5.23 1.08
CA LEU A 39 3.46 -4.40 2.28
C LEU A 39 4.34 -5.10 3.32
N HIS A 40 4.12 -6.39 3.58
CA HIS A 40 4.91 -7.13 4.57
C HIS A 40 6.34 -7.40 4.10
N LEU A 41 6.53 -7.64 2.80
CA LEU A 41 7.88 -7.78 2.23
C LEU A 41 8.67 -6.47 2.36
N ALA A 42 8.05 -5.32 2.05
CA ALA A 42 8.68 -4.01 2.16
C ALA A 42 9.15 -3.71 3.60
N VAL A 43 8.36 -4.08 4.61
CA VAL A 43 8.79 -3.99 6.02
C VAL A 43 10.05 -4.82 6.27
N ALA A 44 10.10 -6.06 5.77
CA ALA A 44 11.23 -6.96 5.99
C ALA A 44 12.52 -6.44 5.32
N VAL A 45 12.41 -5.75 4.19
CA VAL A 45 13.56 -5.20 3.45
C VAL A 45 13.76 -3.70 3.68
N ARG A 46 13.08 -3.12 4.68
CA ARG A 46 13.19 -1.73 5.13
C ARG A 46 12.83 -0.66 4.08
N THR A 47 11.93 -0.96 3.16
CA THR A 47 11.39 0.02 2.21
C THR A 47 10.24 0.81 2.84
N PRO A 48 10.26 2.15 2.85
CA PRO A 48 9.15 2.97 3.32
C PRO A 48 7.87 2.78 2.50
N ILE A 49 6.71 2.84 3.17
CA ILE A 49 5.43 2.41 2.60
C ILE A 49 4.37 3.51 2.74
N LEU A 50 3.70 3.83 1.63
CA LEU A 50 2.39 4.49 1.65
C LEU A 50 1.31 3.42 1.43
N ALA A 51 0.58 3.12 2.49
CA ALA A 51 -0.40 2.04 2.51
C ALA A 51 -1.84 2.58 2.39
N LEU A 52 -2.57 2.06 1.41
CA LEU A 52 -3.97 2.43 1.13
C LEU A 52 -4.89 1.36 1.75
N TYR A 53 -5.69 1.77 2.73
CA TYR A 53 -6.60 0.88 3.44
C TYR A 53 -8.06 1.20 3.12
N GLY A 54 -8.82 0.14 2.86
CA GLY A 54 -10.25 0.20 2.58
C GLY A 54 -11.06 -0.61 3.58
N SER A 55 -11.37 -1.85 3.19
CA SER A 55 -12.18 -2.80 3.97
C SER A 55 -11.44 -3.39 5.18
N THR A 56 -10.10 -3.41 5.13
CA THR A 56 -9.26 -3.96 6.18
C THR A 56 -8.98 -2.91 7.27
N SER A 57 -8.90 -3.35 8.53
CA SER A 57 -8.60 -2.44 9.63
C SER A 57 -7.12 -2.04 9.65
N LYS A 58 -6.83 -0.73 9.61
CA LYS A 58 -5.47 -0.23 9.82
C LYS A 58 -4.89 -0.63 11.18
N THR A 59 -5.72 -0.69 12.23
CA THR A 59 -5.24 -0.98 13.59
C THR A 59 -4.70 -2.40 13.75
N LYS A 60 -5.09 -3.32 12.86
CA LYS A 60 -4.69 -4.73 12.90
C LYS A 60 -3.50 -5.04 11.99
N TRP A 61 -3.43 -4.38 10.83
CA TRP A 61 -2.54 -4.80 9.73
C TRP A 61 -1.48 -3.77 9.36
N VAL A 62 -1.49 -2.58 9.96
CA VAL A 62 -0.45 -1.57 9.70
C VAL A 62 0.89 -1.99 10.30
N PRO A 63 1.99 -1.87 9.53
CA PRO A 63 3.33 -2.00 10.08
C PRO A 63 3.57 -1.00 11.21
N LYS A 64 4.18 -1.44 12.30
CA LYS A 64 4.44 -0.57 13.47
C LYS A 64 5.41 0.58 13.16
N LYS A 65 6.24 0.46 12.13
CA LYS A 65 7.23 1.45 11.68
C LYS A 65 7.29 1.45 10.15
N GLY A 66 7.69 2.57 9.57
CA GLY A 66 7.99 2.66 8.14
C GLY A 66 6.79 2.85 7.22
N ALA A 67 5.60 3.14 7.77
CA ALA A 67 4.37 3.24 6.98
C ALA A 67 3.58 4.52 7.28
N VAL A 68 3.21 5.24 6.23
CA VAL A 68 2.14 6.24 6.23
C VAL A 68 0.88 5.58 5.69
N CYS A 69 -0.28 5.83 6.30
CA CYS A 69 -1.51 5.11 5.97
C CYS A 69 -2.63 6.08 5.62
N ILE A 70 -3.27 5.84 4.48
CA ILE A 70 -4.51 6.54 4.07
C ILE A 70 -5.68 5.59 4.30
N GLN A 71 -6.65 6.01 5.11
CA GLN A 71 -7.89 5.29 5.33
C GLN A 71 -9.02 6.25 5.65
N HIS A 72 -10.13 6.10 4.92
CA HIS A 72 -11.38 6.79 5.21
C HIS A 72 -12.30 5.92 6.06
N ASN A 73 -12.96 6.54 7.03
CA ASN A 73 -13.94 5.88 7.89
C ASN A 73 -15.29 5.79 7.17
N PHE A 74 -15.82 4.58 7.05
CA PHE A 74 -17.14 4.32 6.48
C PHE A 74 -17.92 3.45 7.45
N SER A 75 -19.24 3.65 7.54
CA SER A 75 -20.11 2.87 8.45
C SER A 75 -20.08 1.36 8.19
N CYS A 76 -19.82 0.95 6.95
CA CYS A 76 -19.64 -0.46 6.62
C CYS A 76 -18.27 -1.00 7.03
N SER A 77 -17.23 -0.15 7.17
CA SER A 77 -15.85 -0.56 7.39
C SER A 77 -15.54 -0.76 8.89
N PRO A 78 -14.80 -1.81 9.28
CA PRO A 78 -14.24 -2.86 8.41
C PRO A 78 -15.31 -3.85 7.94
N CYS A 79 -15.31 -4.15 6.64
CA CYS A 79 -16.22 -5.08 5.95
C CYS A 79 -15.41 -6.11 5.17
N ASP A 80 -14.52 -6.82 5.85
CA ASP A 80 -13.82 -7.97 5.29
C ASP A 80 -14.41 -9.29 5.82
N ARG A 81 -13.98 -10.40 5.23
CA ARG A 81 -14.43 -11.77 5.58
C ARG A 81 -14.25 -12.12 7.06
N TRP A 82 -13.40 -11.43 7.80
CA TRP A 82 -13.17 -11.65 9.23
C TRP A 82 -14.17 -10.92 10.11
N TYR A 83 -14.83 -9.89 9.60
CA TYR A 83 -15.87 -9.15 10.33
C TYR A 83 -17.29 -9.59 9.98
N GLY A 84 -17.46 -10.55 9.06
CA GLY A 84 -18.79 -11.05 8.66
C GLY A 84 -19.69 -10.00 7.99
N ARG A 85 -19.10 -8.89 7.53
CA ARG A 85 -19.78 -7.78 6.85
C ARG A 85 -19.20 -7.65 5.45
N ASP A 86 -20.07 -7.41 4.48
CA ASP A 86 -19.69 -7.14 3.09
C ASP A 86 -20.37 -5.85 2.61
N CYS A 87 -19.67 -5.09 1.77
CA CYS A 87 -20.21 -3.92 1.08
C CYS A 87 -20.57 -4.24 -0.39
N GLY A 88 -20.74 -5.52 -0.73
CA GLY A 88 -21.03 -6.02 -2.07
C GLY A 88 -19.89 -5.75 -3.05
N ASN A 89 -18.64 -5.79 -2.58
CA ASN A 89 -17.44 -5.39 -3.34
C ASN A 89 -17.50 -3.97 -3.94
N LYS A 90 -18.40 -3.10 -3.45
CA LYS A 90 -18.50 -1.71 -3.94
C LYS A 90 -17.31 -0.87 -3.51
N ALA A 91 -16.68 -1.25 -2.39
CA ALA A 91 -15.51 -0.62 -1.78
C ALA A 91 -15.57 0.92 -1.78
N PRO A 92 -16.64 1.53 -1.22
CA PRO A 92 -16.78 3.00 -1.21
C PRO A 92 -15.61 3.69 -0.51
N CYS A 93 -15.03 3.03 0.50
CA CYS A 93 -13.82 3.49 1.20
C CYS A 93 -12.59 3.62 0.30
N MET A 94 -12.33 2.65 -0.59
CA MET A 94 -11.21 2.74 -1.53
C MET A 94 -11.49 3.75 -2.64
N LYS A 95 -12.75 3.86 -3.10
CA LYS A 95 -13.15 4.82 -4.14
C LYS A 95 -13.10 6.27 -3.67
N ALA A 96 -13.21 6.49 -2.35
CA ALA A 96 -13.10 7.81 -1.76
C ALA A 96 -11.65 8.32 -1.66
N ILE A 97 -10.65 7.43 -1.78
CA ILE A 97 -9.24 7.84 -1.81
C ILE A 97 -8.95 8.47 -3.18
N THR A 98 -8.70 9.77 -3.16
CA THR A 98 -8.37 10.56 -4.36
C THR A 98 -6.90 10.43 -4.72
N VAL A 99 -6.55 10.76 -5.98
CA VAL A 99 -5.14 10.79 -6.42
C VAL A 99 -4.36 11.88 -5.66
N ASP A 100 -4.99 13.02 -5.41
CA ASP A 100 -4.36 14.14 -4.71
C ASP A 100 -3.97 13.74 -3.28
N GLU A 101 -4.86 13.06 -2.55
CA GLU A 101 -4.54 12.52 -1.22
C GLU A 101 -3.37 11.52 -1.25
N VAL A 102 -3.28 10.70 -2.29
CA VAL A 102 -2.15 9.75 -2.45
C VAL A 102 -0.85 10.52 -2.69
N VAL A 103 -0.88 11.57 -3.52
CA VAL A 103 0.29 12.41 -3.79
C VAL A 103 0.74 13.16 -2.53
N GLU A 104 -0.19 13.74 -1.79
CA GLU A 104 0.09 14.41 -0.52
C GLU A 104 0.67 13.43 0.51
N GLY A 105 0.03 12.28 0.69
CA GLY A 105 0.53 11.23 1.59
C GLY A 105 1.91 10.70 1.17
N PHE A 106 2.20 10.66 -0.13
CA PHE A 106 3.52 10.29 -0.64
C PHE A 106 4.57 11.34 -0.27
N TYR A 107 4.28 12.63 -0.39
CA TYR A 107 5.20 13.68 0.04
C TYR A 107 5.46 13.65 1.55
N GLU A 108 4.45 13.35 2.37
CA GLU A 108 4.64 13.15 3.81
C GLU A 108 5.56 11.94 4.09
N LEU A 109 5.39 10.84 3.36
CA LEU A 109 6.30 9.68 3.47
C LEU A 109 7.74 10.07 3.11
N VAL A 110 7.95 10.82 2.04
CA VAL A 110 9.28 11.30 1.61
C VAL A 110 9.91 12.20 2.66
N LYS A 111 9.15 13.09 3.30
CA LYS A 111 9.66 13.94 4.40
C LYS A 111 10.13 13.11 5.60
N LEU A 112 9.41 12.05 5.94
CA LEU A 112 9.75 11.16 7.04
C LEU A 112 10.95 10.26 6.73
N TYR A 113 11.10 9.85 5.47
CA TYR A 113 12.14 8.91 5.02
C TYR A 113 12.87 9.45 3.78
N PRO A 114 13.65 10.55 3.89
CA PRO A 114 14.23 11.24 2.74
C PRO A 114 15.21 10.38 1.94
N ASN A 115 15.84 9.39 2.57
CA ASN A 115 16.78 8.47 1.93
C ASN A 115 16.10 7.25 1.28
N GLY A 116 14.76 7.13 1.38
CA GLY A 116 14.03 5.99 0.84
C GLY A 116 14.32 4.65 1.54
N VAL A 117 14.81 4.70 2.78
CA VAL A 117 15.11 3.52 3.61
C VAL A 117 14.66 3.81 5.04
N ILE A 118 14.11 2.81 5.72
CA ILE A 118 13.80 2.87 7.14
C ILE A 118 15.09 2.62 7.92
N GLU A 119 15.66 3.68 8.50
CA GLU A 119 16.84 3.63 9.38
C GLU A 119 16.45 3.13 10.79
N GLU A 120 17.42 2.60 11.55
CA GLU A 120 17.23 2.07 12.92
C GLU A 120 17.26 3.15 13.99
#